data_AF-V6K543-F1
#
_entry.id   AF-V6K543-F1
#
_cell.length_a   1.000
_cell.length_b   1.000
_cell.length_c   1.000
_cell.angle_alpha   90.00
_cell.angle_beta   90.00
_cell.angle_gamma   90.00
#
_symmetry.space_group_name_H-M   'P 1'
#
loop_
_entity.id
_entity.type
_entity.pdbx_description
1 polymer ?
#
loop_
_entity_poly.entity_id
_entity_poly.type
_entity_poly.pdbx_seq_one_letter_code
_entity_poly.pdbx_strand_id
1 'polypeptide(L)'
;MKAEEIAAAQGIPHKFLEGILGDLRRAGIVDSRRGGGGGYRLARDAADVTVADVIRAVDGPIVPVRGGRPTGLAYTGNAQPLLPTARYTDVNGRL
;
A
#
# COMPACT_ATOMS: atom_id res chain seq x y z
N MET A 1 10.12 3.61 -17.00
CA MET A 1 8.77 3.44 -17.57
C MET A 1 8.00 4.74 -17.39
N LYS A 2 7.25 5.19 -18.39
CA LYS A 2 6.49 6.44 -18.29
C LYS A 2 5.23 6.25 -17.43
N ALA A 3 4.74 7.33 -16.82
CA ALA A 3 3.51 7.26 -16.03
C ALA A 3 2.29 6.94 -16.90
N GLU A 4 2.26 7.41 -18.15
CA GLU A 4 1.20 7.05 -19.12
C GLU A 4 1.20 5.55 -19.44
N GLU A 5 2.38 4.94 -19.58
CA GLU A 5 2.54 3.50 -19.84
C GLU A 5 2.02 2.67 -18.66
N ILE A 6 2.38 3.05 -17.42
CA ILE A 6 1.91 2.39 -16.20
C ILE A 6 0.39 2.54 -16.07
N ALA A 7 -0.13 3.75 -16.28
CA ALA A 7 -1.56 4.04 -16.19
C ALA A 7 -2.38 3.17 -17.15
N ALA A 8 -1.96 3.09 -18.41
CA ALA A 8 -2.61 2.26 -19.41
C ALA A 8 -2.54 0.76 -19.06
N ALA A 9 -1.38 0.27 -18.63
CA ALA A 9 -1.18 -1.13 -18.29
C ALA A 9 -1.99 -1.59 -17.06
N GLN A 10 -2.30 -0.68 -16.14
CA GLN A 10 -3.04 -0.98 -14.90
C GLN A 10 -4.50 -0.51 -14.92
N GLY A 11 -4.93 0.18 -16.00
CA GLY A 11 -6.27 0.77 -16.07
C GLY A 11 -6.51 1.87 -15.03
N ILE A 12 -5.45 2.57 -14.61
CA ILE A 12 -5.51 3.60 -13.57
C ILE A 12 -5.57 4.98 -14.23
N PRO A 13 -6.50 5.88 -13.83
CA PRO A 13 -6.51 7.25 -14.32
C PRO A 13 -5.15 7.94 -14.09
N HIS A 14 -4.58 8.52 -15.14
CA HIS A 14 -3.22 9.07 -15.11
C HIS A 14 -2.98 10.04 -13.94
N LYS A 15 -3.93 10.95 -13.68
CA LYS A 15 -3.84 11.93 -12.57
C LYS A 15 -3.80 11.26 -11.19
N PHE A 16 -4.51 10.14 -11.03
CA PHE A 16 -4.50 9.38 -9.77
C PHE A 16 -3.15 8.69 -9.59
N LEU A 17 -2.62 8.08 -10.66
CA LEU A 17 -1.30 7.48 -10.64
C LEU A 17 -0.19 8.50 -10.36
N GLU A 18 -0.28 9.72 -10.90
CA GLU A 18 0.68 10.80 -10.59
C GLU A 18 0.76 11.08 -9.09
N GLY A 19 -0.38 11.02 -8.38
CA GLY A 19 -0.43 11.13 -6.91
C GLY A 19 0.35 10.00 -6.24
N ILE A 20 0.00 8.75 -6.58
CA ILE A 20 0.66 7.55 -6.03
C ILE A 20 2.17 7.58 -6.27
N LEU A 21 2.60 7.86 -7.51
CA LEU A 21 4.02 7.94 -7.87
C LEU A 21 4.74 9.09 -7.14
N GLY A 22 4.02 10.18 -6.84
CA GLY A 22 4.51 11.27 -6.00
C GLY A 22 4.80 10.81 -4.58
N ASP A 23 3.88 10.06 -3.96
CA ASP A 23 4.02 9.54 -2.60
C ASP A 23 5.13 8.50 -2.51
N LEU A 24 5.19 7.55 -3.46
CA LEU A 24 6.27 6.58 -3.56
C LEU A 24 7.64 7.24 -3.76
N ARG A 25 7.71 8.35 -4.51
CA ARG A 25 8.95 9.12 -4.69
C ARG A 25 9.38 9.80 -3.39
N ARG A 26 8.45 10.41 -2.66
CA ARG A 26 8.74 11.02 -1.34
C ARG A 26 9.24 9.99 -0.34
N ALA A 27 8.70 8.77 -0.40
CA ALA A 27 9.13 7.65 0.44
C ALA A 27 10.46 6.99 -0.01
N GLY A 28 11.07 7.45 -1.11
CA GLY A 28 12.32 6.87 -1.63
C GLY A 28 12.16 5.46 -2.21
N ILE A 29 10.95 5.07 -2.61
CA ILE A 29 10.68 3.77 -3.24
C ILE A 29 10.90 3.85 -4.75
N VAL A 30 10.54 4.97 -5.37
CA VAL A 30 10.76 5.22 -6.80
C VAL A 30 11.54 6.50 -7.04
N ASP A 31 12.35 6.48 -8.09
CA ASP A 31 12.98 7.66 -8.67
C ASP A 31 12.22 8.10 -9.92
N SER A 32 12.28 9.40 -10.21
CA SER A 32 11.82 9.95 -11.50
C SER A 32 12.97 10.61 -12.26
N ARG A 33 13.06 10.32 -13.56
CA ARG A 33 13.96 11.01 -14.49
C ARG A 33 13.14 11.85 -15.47
N ARG A 34 13.53 13.10 -15.68
CA ARG A 34 12.92 13.98 -16.69
C ARG A 34 13.56 13.78 -18.09
N GLY A 35 12.85 14.19 -19.14
CA GLY A 35 13.32 14.16 -20.53
C GLY A 35 12.63 13.11 -21.42
N GLY A 36 12.95 13.08 -22.71
CA GLY A 36 12.27 12.23 -23.72
C GLY A 36 12.34 10.71 -23.46
N GLY A 37 13.39 10.25 -22.78
CA GLY A 37 13.54 8.88 -22.25
C GLY A 37 13.36 8.77 -20.74
N GLY A 38 12.73 9.77 -20.13
CA GLY A 38 12.44 9.81 -18.70
C GLY A 38 11.35 8.85 -18.27
N GLY A 39 11.09 8.81 -16.97
CA GLY A 39 10.08 7.96 -16.37
C GLY A 39 10.45 7.56 -14.94
N TYR A 40 9.68 6.61 -14.40
CA TYR A 40 9.85 6.07 -13.07
C TYR A 40 10.62 4.75 -13.11
N ARG A 41 11.39 4.51 -12.04
CA ARG A 41 12.12 3.27 -11.74
C ARG A 41 12.16 3.07 -10.22
N LEU A 42 12.41 1.85 -9.76
CA LEU A 42 12.69 1.63 -8.34
C LEU A 42 13.98 2.37 -7.93
N ALA A 43 13.97 2.99 -6.77
CA ALA A 43 15.12 3.70 -6.21
C ALA A 43 16.08 2.77 -5.43
N ARG A 44 15.61 1.56 -5.09
CA ARG A 44 16.38 0.48 -4.44
C ARG A 44 16.01 -0.87 -5.06
N ASP A 45 16.69 -1.95 -4.65
CA ASP A 45 16.41 -3.30 -5.15
C ASP A 45 14.96 -3.72 -4.87
N ALA A 46 14.34 -4.45 -5.79
CA ALA A 46 12.97 -4.94 -5.62
C ALA A 46 12.84 -5.87 -4.41
N ALA A 47 13.88 -6.64 -4.08
CA ALA A 47 13.93 -7.51 -2.91
C ALA A 47 13.87 -6.73 -1.60
N ASP A 48 14.26 -5.45 -1.60
CA ASP A 48 14.24 -4.56 -0.43
C ASP A 48 12.94 -3.75 -0.32
N VAL A 49 12.04 -3.85 -1.29
CA VAL A 49 10.75 -3.12 -1.29
C VAL A 49 9.64 -4.07 -0.83
N THR A 50 9.18 -3.87 0.40
CA THR A 50 8.05 -4.65 0.92
C THR A 50 6.71 -4.03 0.53
N VAL A 51 5.66 -4.84 0.44
CA VAL A 51 4.28 -4.35 0.27
C VAL A 51 3.90 -3.38 1.40
N ALA A 52 4.39 -3.63 2.61
CA ALA A 52 4.13 -2.76 3.75
C ALA A 52 4.76 -1.36 3.58
N ASP A 53 5.89 -1.24 2.88
CA ASP A 53 6.48 0.06 2.57
C ASP A 53 5.61 0.86 1.58
N VAL A 54 5.08 0.17 0.56
CA VAL A 54 4.17 0.76 -0.43
C VAL A 54 2.90 1.27 0.24
N ILE A 55 2.26 0.45 1.08
CA ILE A 55 1.04 0.85 1.81
C ILE A 55 1.34 2.05 2.72
N ARG A 56 2.44 2.02 3.48
CA ARG A 56 2.80 3.14 4.36
C ARG A 56 3.08 4.44 3.61
N ALA A 57 3.64 4.35 2.41
CA ALA A 57 3.91 5.50 1.58
C ALA A 57 2.62 6.15 1.05
N VAL A 58 1.63 5.35 0.64
CA VAL A 58 0.41 5.83 -0.04
C VAL A 58 -0.73 6.11 0.95
N ASP A 59 -1.02 5.16 1.85
CA ASP A 59 -2.17 5.23 2.76
C ASP A 59 -1.78 5.77 4.16
N GLY A 60 -0.47 5.92 4.41
CA GLY A 60 0.06 6.35 5.69
C GLY A 60 0.31 5.20 6.68
N PRO A 61 0.73 5.51 7.92
CA PRO A 61 1.11 4.49 8.89
C PRO A 61 -0.05 3.56 9.23
N ILE A 62 0.22 2.26 9.19
CA ILE A 62 -0.70 1.24 9.69
C ILE A 62 -0.68 1.32 11.22
N VAL A 63 -1.57 2.13 11.80
CA VAL A 63 -1.66 2.30 13.25
C VAL A 63 -2.54 1.19 13.82
N PRO A 64 -2.06 0.42 14.81
CA PRO A 64 -2.90 -0.54 15.51
C PRO A 64 -3.97 0.19 16.32
N VAL A 65 -5.23 -0.20 16.18
CA VAL A 65 -6.28 0.23 17.12
C VAL A 65 -5.90 -0.34 18.48
N ARG A 66 -5.64 0.51 19.48
CA ARG A 66 -5.29 0.10 20.86
C ARG A 66 -4.06 -0.82 20.95
N GLY A 67 -3.05 -0.63 20.09
CA GLY A 67 -1.77 -1.36 20.20
C GLY A 67 -1.81 -2.84 19.81
N GLY A 68 -2.95 -3.36 19.34
CA GLY A 68 -3.09 -4.73 18.83
C GLY A 68 -3.25 -4.79 17.32
N ARG A 69 -2.92 -5.94 16.71
CA ARG A 69 -3.30 -6.20 15.31
C ARG A 69 -4.84 -6.11 15.21
N PRO A 70 -5.40 -5.53 14.13
CA PRO A 70 -6.85 -5.46 13.94
C PRO A 70 -7.56 -6.82 14.07
N THR A 71 -6.88 -7.89 13.66
CA THR A 71 -7.36 -9.28 13.76
C THR A 71 -7.46 -9.80 15.20
N GLY A 72 -6.78 -9.19 16.15
CA GLY A 72 -6.82 -9.53 17.58
C GLY A 72 -7.72 -8.62 18.41
N LEU A 73 -8.49 -7.72 17.77
CA LEU A 73 -9.38 -6.82 18.49
C LEU A 73 -10.61 -7.58 19.02
N ALA A 74 -10.74 -7.65 20.34
CA ALA A 74 -11.99 -8.02 20.98
C ALA A 74 -12.83 -6.75 21.25
N TYR A 75 -14.01 -6.67 20.63
CA TYR A 75 -15.01 -5.67 21.01
C TYR A 75 -15.88 -6.23 22.12
N THR A 76 -16.02 -5.48 23.23
CA THR A 76 -16.86 -5.86 24.38
C THR A 76 -18.15 -5.05 24.43
N GLY A 77 -19.19 -5.58 25.07
CA GLY A 77 -20.45 -4.88 25.31
C GLY A 77 -21.24 -4.63 24.03
N ASN A 78 -21.88 -3.46 23.90
CA ASN A 78 -22.79 -3.15 22.80
C ASN A 78 -22.13 -3.15 21.41
N ALA A 79 -20.79 -3.08 21.34
CA ALA A 79 -20.04 -3.12 20.09
C ALA A 79 -19.71 -4.56 19.62
N GLN A 80 -19.99 -5.58 20.43
CA GLN A 80 -19.73 -6.99 20.10
C GLN A 80 -20.38 -7.46 18.78
N PRO A 81 -21.58 -7.01 18.38
CA PRO A 81 -22.18 -7.37 17.09
C PRO A 81 -21.46 -6.78 15.86
N LEU A 82 -20.57 -5.80 16.06
CA LEU A 82 -19.82 -5.16 14.97
C LEU A 82 -18.55 -5.93 14.57
N LEU A 83 -18.22 -7.01 15.31
CA LEU A 83 -17.17 -7.92 14.87
C LEU A 83 -17.54 -8.50 13.50
N PRO A 84 -16.66 -8.44 12.49
CA PRO A 84 -16.91 -9.09 11.23
C PRO A 84 -17.17 -10.59 11.47
N THR A 85 -18.39 -11.04 11.18
CA THR A 85 -18.78 -12.47 11.31
C THR A 85 -18.02 -13.36 10.33
N ALA A 86 -17.36 -12.75 9.32
CA ALA A 86 -16.45 -13.45 8.44
C ALA A 86 -15.16 -13.76 9.21
N ARG A 87 -15.04 -15.02 9.63
CA ARG A 87 -13.76 -15.61 10.04
C ARG A 87 -12.77 -15.34 8.91
N TYR A 88 -11.86 -14.40 9.13
CA TYR A 88 -10.73 -14.21 8.24
C TYR A 88 -9.82 -15.42 8.47
N THR A 89 -9.99 -16.46 7.65
CA THR A 89 -9.10 -17.60 7.64
C THR A 89 -7.73 -17.07 7.23
N ASP A 90 -6.79 -17.06 8.17
CA ASP A 90 -5.39 -16.79 7.84
C ASP A 90 -4.98 -17.75 6.72
N VAL A 91 -4.39 -17.19 5.65
CA VAL A 91 -3.85 -17.92 4.49
C VAL A 91 -2.77 -18.93 4.87
N ASN A 92 -2.33 -18.98 6.14
CA ASN A 92 -1.34 -19.93 6.63
C ASN A 92 -1.82 -20.86 7.77
N GLY A 93 -3.12 -20.91 8.08
CA GLY A 93 -3.72 -22.03 8.83
C GLY A 93 -3.06 -22.44 10.15
N ARG A 94 -2.54 -21.51 10.95
CA ARG A 94 -2.04 -21.80 12.30
C ARG A 94 -2.62 -20.86 13.34
N LEU A 95 -3.30 -21.48 14.32
CA LEU A 95 -3.80 -20.90 15.56
C LEU A 95 -2.63 -20.42 16.44
#